data_AF-A0AA43JPF0-F1
#
_entry.id   AF-A0AA43JPF0-F1
#
_cell.length_a   1.000
_cell.length_b   1.000
_cell.length_c   1.000
_cell.angle_alpha   90.00
_cell.angle_beta   90.00
_cell.angle_gamma   90.00
#
_symmetry.space_group_name_H-M   'P 1'
#
loop_
_entity.id
_entity.type
_entity.pdbx_description
1 polymer ?
#
loop_
_entity_poly.entity_id
_entity_poly.type
_entity_poly.pdbx_seq_one_letter_code
_entity_poly.pdbx_strand_id
1 'polypeptide(L)'
;MTSIAKETVKKFASREIGQLQATLEEIKGLSGLTAEQKKEIASGIIPLFYRDHSEDDDLDNLIRNAEKTLALLGDDVVDVVISHMVEADMESVDHFARALGDIGAPAVEPVLKALTNHSADGYVLTSLLQAMSYFKDESALKTMRKAFEYTGHANPQVRSAALHCLGRVSNNLDLASASAEDRSKMFDAVFSSLSAPKAITRLHAVRALGEMLRNSYLTAEQVDKTHKALRAILGFDDFEWDVAYIVRAEADRFLHLCREPAAAGAQSNGTGRYKQEFTIIEKRELVPMTHYMRVNAPLIAKKIQAGQFIIIRPNAHSERIPLSICGWNREEGYIEIIVMGCGRTSMETIAKNVGDKLQDVVGPLGQRSHIRKHEGACVVLGGGYGTGAIIPTARDLKALGNKVYGVVGARTKDLLIMVDELREVCDEVFVTTNDGSEGIEGFVTHALDKIMKREPVSYTLAVGPVPMMMAVTKMNEGTDIEGWVSLNAIMVDGTGMCGACRVSVGAKTKFACFHGPDFLGKDVDFTELTKRQKMFVDKEKIAMEAYGK
;
A
#
# COMPACT_ATOMS: atom_id res chain seq x y z
N MET A 1 43.29 -22.92 -25.03
CA MET A 1 42.17 -22.01 -24.74
C MET A 1 41.30 -21.93 -25.99
N THR A 2 40.21 -22.70 -26.07
CA THR A 2 39.34 -22.72 -27.27
C THR A 2 38.55 -21.41 -27.36
N SER A 3 38.48 -20.80 -28.55
CA SER A 3 37.91 -19.45 -28.79
C SER A 3 36.40 -19.35 -28.49
N ILE A 4 35.71 -20.49 -28.40
CA ILE A 4 34.24 -20.57 -28.38
C ILE A 4 33.62 -19.91 -27.14
N ALA A 5 34.14 -20.15 -25.93
CA ALA A 5 33.55 -19.56 -24.71
C ALA A 5 33.68 -18.02 -24.71
N LYS A 6 34.86 -17.50 -25.07
CA LYS A 6 35.11 -16.05 -25.21
C LYS A 6 34.27 -15.41 -26.30
N GLU A 7 34.10 -16.09 -27.42
CA GLU A 7 33.29 -15.62 -28.52
C GLU A 7 31.80 -15.61 -28.17
N THR A 8 31.34 -16.62 -27.42
CA THR A 8 29.98 -16.70 -26.89
C THR A 8 29.70 -15.57 -25.89
N VAL A 9 30.64 -15.32 -24.96
CA VAL A 9 30.47 -14.26 -23.95
C VAL A 9 30.40 -12.87 -24.57
N LYS A 10 31.16 -12.62 -25.66
CA LYS A 10 31.07 -11.34 -26.39
C LYS A 10 29.67 -11.06 -26.96
N LYS A 11 28.88 -12.10 -27.28
CA LYS A 11 27.52 -11.93 -27.83
C LYS A 11 26.55 -11.34 -26.80
N PHE A 12 26.82 -11.49 -25.49
CA PHE A 12 26.01 -10.86 -24.43
C PHE A 12 26.14 -9.32 -24.37
N ALA A 13 27.09 -8.72 -25.11
CA ALA A 13 27.14 -7.27 -25.29
C ALA A 13 25.98 -6.73 -26.16
N SER A 14 25.24 -7.62 -26.84
CA SER A 14 24.10 -7.22 -27.65
C SER A 14 22.96 -6.62 -26.81
N ARG A 15 22.24 -5.67 -27.42
CA ARG A 15 20.99 -5.11 -26.89
C ARG A 15 19.75 -5.78 -27.48
N GLU A 16 19.90 -6.59 -28.52
CA GLU A 16 18.78 -7.24 -29.20
C GLU A 16 18.38 -8.53 -28.48
N ILE A 17 17.13 -8.60 -27.99
CA ILE A 17 16.61 -9.76 -27.26
C ILE A 17 16.76 -11.06 -28.07
N GLY A 18 16.44 -11.04 -29.36
CA GLY A 18 16.55 -12.22 -30.22
C GLY A 18 17.98 -12.78 -30.32
N GLN A 19 19.00 -11.90 -30.36
CA GLN A 19 20.40 -12.33 -30.38
C GLN A 19 20.83 -12.93 -29.04
N LEU A 20 20.36 -12.35 -27.94
CA LEU A 20 20.62 -12.86 -26.59
C LEU A 20 19.96 -14.21 -26.38
N GLN A 21 18.72 -14.40 -26.84
CA GLN A 21 18.03 -15.68 -26.81
C GLN A 21 18.78 -16.74 -27.62
N ALA A 22 19.20 -16.41 -28.84
CA ALA A 22 19.99 -17.32 -29.68
C ALA A 22 21.33 -17.71 -29.01
N THR A 23 21.97 -16.76 -28.32
CA THR A 23 23.21 -17.00 -27.56
C THR A 23 22.97 -17.97 -26.39
N LEU A 24 21.87 -17.82 -25.65
CA LEU A 24 21.50 -18.76 -24.58
C LEU A 24 21.23 -20.16 -25.12
N GLU A 25 20.54 -20.30 -26.25
CA GLU A 25 20.32 -21.59 -26.90
C GLU A 25 21.61 -22.25 -27.40
N GLU A 26 22.54 -21.47 -27.95
CA GLU A 26 23.88 -21.95 -28.34
C GLU A 26 24.62 -22.57 -27.14
N ILE A 27 24.58 -21.92 -25.98
CA ILE A 27 25.23 -22.41 -24.75
C ILE A 27 24.67 -23.77 -24.33
N LYS A 28 23.35 -23.99 -24.46
CA LYS A 28 22.72 -25.29 -24.13
C LYS A 28 23.23 -26.44 -24.99
N GLY A 29 23.70 -26.14 -26.20
CA GLY A 29 24.30 -27.11 -27.12
C GLY A 29 25.79 -27.39 -26.87
N LEU A 30 26.46 -26.60 -26.02
CA LEU A 30 27.88 -26.79 -25.71
C LEU A 30 28.09 -28.00 -24.77
N SER A 31 29.11 -28.79 -25.04
CA SER A 31 29.53 -29.92 -24.21
C SER A 31 31.04 -29.89 -23.96
N GLY A 32 31.50 -30.56 -22.90
CA GLY A 32 32.93 -30.64 -22.56
C GLY A 32 33.57 -29.32 -22.08
N LEU A 33 32.76 -28.38 -21.56
CA LEU A 33 33.25 -27.13 -21.00
C LEU A 33 34.03 -27.37 -19.70
N THR A 34 35.17 -26.71 -19.55
CA THR A 34 35.91 -26.68 -18.28
C THR A 34 35.19 -25.80 -17.25
N ALA A 35 35.48 -26.00 -15.96
CA ALA A 35 34.96 -25.16 -14.88
C ALA A 35 35.20 -23.66 -15.13
N GLU A 36 36.39 -23.29 -15.60
CA GLU A 36 36.74 -21.90 -15.91
C GLU A 36 35.90 -21.33 -17.06
N GLN A 37 35.66 -22.13 -18.11
CA GLN A 37 34.81 -21.71 -19.23
C GLN A 37 33.36 -21.52 -18.79
N LYS A 38 32.85 -22.38 -17.91
CA LYS A 38 31.50 -22.25 -17.34
C LYS A 38 31.39 -20.97 -16.51
N LYS A 39 32.38 -20.65 -15.68
CA LYS A 39 32.42 -19.40 -14.90
C LYS A 39 32.46 -18.15 -15.79
N GLU A 40 33.21 -18.20 -16.89
CA GLU A 40 33.27 -17.12 -17.88
C GLU A 40 31.91 -16.91 -18.56
N ILE A 41 31.25 -18.00 -18.97
CA ILE A 41 29.89 -17.97 -19.54
C ILE A 41 28.88 -17.42 -18.53
N ALA A 42 28.91 -17.90 -17.28
CA ALA A 42 28.05 -17.41 -16.20
C ALA A 42 28.19 -15.89 -16.03
N SER A 43 29.42 -15.37 -16.02
CA SER A 43 29.69 -13.93 -15.91
C SER A 43 29.10 -13.12 -17.07
N GLY A 44 28.94 -13.72 -18.25
CA GLY A 44 28.25 -13.11 -19.40
C GLY A 44 26.71 -13.12 -19.27
N ILE A 45 26.15 -14.14 -18.62
CA ILE A 45 24.69 -14.28 -18.42
C ILE A 45 24.20 -13.34 -17.32
N ILE A 46 24.94 -13.23 -16.22
CA ILE A 46 24.52 -12.51 -15.00
C ILE A 46 24.01 -11.07 -15.23
N PRO A 47 24.65 -10.24 -16.09
CA PRO A 47 24.15 -8.89 -16.38
C PRO A 47 22.72 -8.84 -16.93
N LEU A 48 22.17 -9.94 -17.46
CA LEU A 48 20.79 -10.01 -17.91
C LEU A 48 19.78 -9.89 -16.76
N PHE A 49 20.14 -10.30 -15.54
CA PHE A 49 19.24 -10.24 -14.37
C PHE A 49 19.02 -8.84 -13.83
N TYR A 50 19.89 -7.88 -14.18
CA TYR A 50 19.79 -6.47 -13.79
C TYR A 50 18.99 -5.62 -14.79
N ARG A 51 18.36 -6.25 -15.79
CA ARG A 51 17.53 -5.53 -16.76
C ARG A 51 16.10 -5.47 -16.24
N ASP A 52 15.55 -4.26 -16.17
CA ASP A 52 14.13 -4.04 -15.84
C ASP A 52 13.26 -4.65 -16.94
N HIS A 53 12.50 -5.68 -16.56
CA HIS A 53 11.59 -6.43 -17.43
C HIS A 53 10.12 -6.22 -17.07
N SER A 54 9.84 -5.23 -16.21
CA SER A 54 8.46 -4.89 -15.87
C SER A 54 7.68 -4.52 -17.13
N GLU A 55 6.61 -5.27 -17.40
CA GLU A 55 5.72 -5.09 -18.55
C GLU A 55 6.32 -5.46 -19.94
N ASP A 56 7.45 -6.19 -20.00
CA ASP A 56 8.06 -6.71 -21.24
C ASP A 56 8.15 -8.26 -21.22
N ASP A 57 7.16 -8.90 -21.85
CA ASP A 57 7.04 -10.37 -21.90
C ASP A 57 8.23 -11.06 -22.60
N ASP A 58 8.85 -10.41 -23.59
CA ASP A 58 9.98 -10.97 -24.34
C ASP A 58 11.25 -10.96 -23.49
N LEU A 59 11.44 -9.90 -22.71
CA LEU A 59 12.56 -9.77 -21.79
C LEU A 59 12.40 -10.70 -20.57
N ASP A 60 11.19 -10.84 -20.02
CA ASP A 60 10.89 -11.81 -18.96
C ASP A 60 11.18 -13.26 -19.43
N ASN A 61 10.83 -13.60 -20.67
CA ASN A 61 11.19 -14.88 -21.28
C ASN A 61 12.70 -15.06 -21.48
N LEU A 62 13.43 -14.02 -21.89
CA LEU A 62 14.89 -14.04 -21.97
C LEU A 62 15.51 -14.34 -20.61
N ILE A 63 15.05 -13.66 -19.56
CA ILE A 63 15.58 -13.81 -18.20
C ILE A 63 15.31 -15.22 -17.65
N ARG A 64 14.09 -15.76 -17.82
CA ARG A 64 13.79 -17.16 -17.46
C ARG A 64 14.68 -18.16 -18.20
N ASN A 65 15.01 -17.90 -19.46
CA ASN A 65 15.94 -18.74 -20.20
C ASN A 65 17.38 -18.58 -19.70
N ALA A 66 17.77 -17.38 -19.25
CA ALA A 66 19.06 -17.13 -18.62
C ALA A 66 19.20 -17.87 -17.29
N GLU A 67 18.16 -17.88 -16.43
CA GLU A 67 18.11 -18.68 -15.19
C GLU A 67 18.39 -20.16 -15.47
N LYS A 68 17.65 -20.76 -16.43
CA LYS A 68 17.80 -22.17 -16.82
C LYS A 68 19.18 -22.46 -17.41
N THR A 69 19.69 -21.56 -18.24
CA THR A 69 21.01 -21.72 -18.88
C THR A 69 22.13 -21.66 -17.84
N LEU A 70 22.02 -20.76 -16.86
CA LEU A 70 22.95 -20.68 -15.75
C LEU A 70 22.91 -21.96 -14.91
N ALA A 71 21.72 -22.52 -14.64
CA ALA A 71 21.58 -23.77 -13.92
C ALA A 71 22.20 -24.97 -14.65
N LEU A 72 22.13 -25.02 -15.99
CA LEU A 72 22.75 -26.06 -16.81
C LEU A 72 24.29 -26.09 -16.72
N LEU A 73 24.93 -25.00 -16.31
CA LEU A 73 26.37 -24.97 -16.09
C LEU A 73 26.78 -25.79 -14.85
N GLY A 74 25.85 -26.03 -13.93
CA GLY A 74 26.00 -26.96 -12.80
C GLY A 74 26.73 -26.37 -11.60
N ASP A 75 27.42 -27.24 -10.86
CA ASP A 75 28.12 -26.95 -9.62
C ASP A 75 29.28 -25.95 -9.78
N ASP A 76 29.97 -25.99 -10.92
CA ASP A 76 31.14 -25.14 -11.23
C ASP A 76 30.86 -23.63 -11.11
N VAL A 77 29.60 -23.19 -11.24
CA VAL A 77 29.23 -21.76 -11.24
C VAL A 77 28.61 -21.29 -9.93
N VAL A 78 28.35 -22.19 -8.97
CA VAL A 78 27.63 -21.84 -7.72
C VAL A 78 28.29 -20.68 -6.98
N ASP A 79 29.62 -20.72 -6.80
CA ASP A 79 30.34 -19.66 -6.09
C ASP A 79 30.21 -18.30 -6.79
N VAL A 80 30.20 -18.29 -8.12
CA VAL A 80 30.02 -17.07 -8.94
C VAL A 80 28.60 -16.53 -8.77
N VAL A 81 27.60 -17.41 -8.76
CA VAL A 81 26.21 -17.02 -8.55
C VAL A 81 26.00 -16.42 -7.16
N ILE A 82 26.55 -17.06 -6.12
CA ILE A 82 26.46 -16.57 -4.74
C ILE A 82 27.17 -15.22 -4.60
N SER A 83 28.37 -15.06 -5.17
CA SER A 83 29.12 -13.80 -5.04
C SER A 83 28.38 -12.60 -5.63
N HIS A 84 27.65 -12.79 -6.73
CA HIS A 84 26.83 -11.72 -7.31
C HIS A 84 25.52 -11.52 -6.53
N MET A 85 24.89 -12.60 -6.07
CA MET A 85 23.64 -12.51 -5.31
C MET A 85 23.79 -11.72 -4.01
N VAL A 86 24.91 -11.83 -3.31
CA VAL A 86 25.13 -11.07 -2.05
C VAL A 86 25.33 -9.57 -2.27
N GLU A 87 25.58 -9.13 -3.51
CA GLU A 87 25.73 -7.72 -3.90
C GLU A 87 24.56 -7.21 -4.76
N ALA A 88 23.63 -8.08 -5.13
CA ALA A 88 22.53 -7.77 -6.04
C ALA A 88 21.40 -6.96 -5.39
N ASP A 89 20.63 -6.25 -6.20
CA ASP A 89 19.35 -5.67 -5.78
C ASP A 89 18.28 -6.76 -5.57
N MET A 90 17.19 -6.41 -4.88
CA MET A 90 16.15 -7.37 -4.47
C MET A 90 15.46 -8.09 -5.63
N GLU A 91 15.35 -7.46 -6.81
CA GLU A 91 14.72 -8.08 -7.97
C GLU A 91 15.65 -9.13 -8.59
N SER A 92 16.90 -8.73 -8.80
CA SER A 92 17.96 -9.62 -9.29
C SER A 92 18.20 -10.84 -8.37
N VAL A 93 18.09 -10.67 -7.05
CA VAL A 93 18.20 -11.77 -6.07
C VAL A 93 17.27 -12.93 -6.38
N ASP A 94 16.06 -12.67 -6.88
CA ASP A 94 15.10 -13.74 -7.16
C ASP A 94 15.52 -14.62 -8.34
N HIS A 95 16.16 -14.02 -9.34
CA HIS A 95 16.72 -14.74 -10.50
C HIS A 95 17.90 -15.63 -10.09
N PHE A 96 18.83 -15.11 -9.27
CA PHE A 96 19.92 -15.91 -8.73
C PHE A 96 19.41 -17.05 -7.83
N ALA A 97 18.42 -16.77 -6.99
CA ALA A 97 17.79 -17.72 -6.10
C ALA A 97 17.15 -18.90 -6.86
N ARG A 98 16.44 -18.62 -7.97
CA ARG A 98 15.88 -19.65 -8.86
C ARG A 98 16.97 -20.47 -9.54
N ALA A 99 18.00 -19.82 -10.07
CA ALA A 99 19.13 -20.51 -10.70
C ALA A 99 19.83 -21.46 -9.71
N LEU A 100 20.09 -21.03 -8.47
CA LEU A 100 20.64 -21.89 -7.41
C LEU A 100 19.70 -23.06 -7.07
N GLY A 101 18.39 -22.79 -6.99
CA GLY A 101 17.39 -23.82 -6.75
C GLY A 101 17.35 -24.88 -7.86
N ASP A 102 17.51 -24.48 -9.12
CA ASP A 102 17.54 -25.38 -10.27
C ASP A 102 18.89 -26.10 -10.44
N ILE A 103 20.00 -25.54 -9.95
CA ILE A 103 21.27 -26.29 -9.76
C ILE A 103 21.08 -27.41 -8.74
N GLY A 104 20.29 -27.16 -7.68
CA GLY A 104 19.87 -28.16 -6.71
C GLY A 104 20.94 -28.50 -5.67
N ALA A 105 21.07 -29.78 -5.33
CA ALA A 105 21.92 -30.29 -4.24
C ALA A 105 23.35 -29.71 -4.18
N PRO A 106 24.10 -29.50 -5.30
CA PRO A 106 25.44 -28.93 -5.24
C PRO A 106 25.50 -27.50 -4.70
N ALA A 107 24.41 -26.73 -4.79
CA ALA A 107 24.37 -25.34 -4.33
C ALA A 107 24.09 -25.20 -2.82
N VAL A 108 23.63 -26.25 -2.15
CA VAL A 108 23.15 -26.17 -0.77
C VAL A 108 24.27 -25.86 0.23
N GLU A 109 25.34 -26.65 0.26
CA GLU A 109 26.45 -26.42 1.20
C GLU A 109 27.14 -25.05 0.97
N PRO A 110 27.38 -24.61 -0.29
CA PRO A 110 27.86 -23.26 -0.56
C PRO A 110 26.93 -22.15 -0.03
N VAL A 111 25.61 -22.26 -0.22
CA VAL A 111 24.63 -21.30 0.33
C VAL A 111 24.64 -21.28 1.86
N LEU A 112 24.69 -22.45 2.51
CA LEU A 112 24.76 -22.56 3.98
C LEU A 112 26.07 -21.96 4.54
N LYS A 113 27.18 -22.17 3.83
CA LYS A 113 28.48 -21.56 4.16
C LYS A 113 28.43 -20.04 4.02
N ALA A 114 27.85 -19.52 2.93
CA ALA A 114 27.67 -18.08 2.74
C ALA A 114 26.80 -17.46 3.85
N LEU A 115 25.73 -18.16 4.27
CA LEU A 115 24.87 -17.72 5.38
C LEU A 115 25.65 -17.56 6.70
N THR A 116 26.61 -18.45 6.93
CA THR A 116 27.49 -18.41 8.11
C THR A 116 28.54 -17.30 7.97
N ASN A 117 29.16 -17.14 6.80
CA ASN A 117 30.18 -16.12 6.55
C ASN A 117 29.62 -14.68 6.63
N HIS A 118 28.35 -14.49 6.29
CA HIS A 118 27.69 -13.19 6.26
C HIS A 118 26.69 -13.02 7.43
N SER A 119 26.90 -13.70 8.56
CA SER A 119 25.95 -13.71 9.68
C SER A 119 25.64 -12.35 10.31
N ALA A 120 26.46 -11.32 10.04
CA ALA A 120 26.26 -9.96 10.54
C ALA A 120 25.44 -9.07 9.58
N ASP A 121 25.25 -9.47 8.32
CA ASP A 121 24.60 -8.67 7.29
C ASP A 121 23.14 -9.12 7.08
N GLY A 122 22.20 -8.33 7.59
CA GLY A 122 20.78 -8.65 7.50
C GLY A 122 20.21 -8.66 6.09
N TYR A 123 20.80 -7.90 5.16
CA TYR A 123 20.37 -7.89 3.76
C TYR A 123 20.80 -9.20 3.08
N VAL A 124 22.09 -9.53 3.19
CA VAL A 124 22.65 -10.76 2.61
C VAL A 124 21.98 -12.01 3.18
N LEU A 125 21.74 -12.05 4.50
CA LEU A 125 20.99 -13.13 5.13
C LEU A 125 19.58 -13.28 4.55
N THR A 126 18.88 -12.16 4.28
CA THR A 126 17.55 -12.18 3.67
C THR A 126 17.59 -12.81 2.28
N SER A 127 18.56 -12.41 1.44
CA SER A 127 18.74 -12.95 0.08
C SER A 127 19.10 -14.44 0.08
N LEU A 128 20.00 -14.87 0.98
CA LEU A 128 20.39 -16.28 1.09
C LEU A 128 19.24 -17.17 1.61
N LEU A 129 18.46 -16.68 2.58
CA LEU A 129 17.24 -17.37 3.04
C LEU A 129 16.18 -17.46 1.93
N GLN A 130 16.10 -16.47 1.05
CA GLN A 130 15.24 -16.53 -0.13
C GLN A 130 15.73 -17.59 -1.13
N ALA A 131 17.03 -17.67 -1.41
CA ALA A 131 17.62 -18.72 -2.23
C ALA A 131 17.32 -20.12 -1.69
N MET A 132 17.40 -20.30 -0.36
CA MET A 132 17.06 -21.55 0.32
C MET A 132 15.62 -22.02 0.06
N SER A 133 14.69 -21.11 -0.27
CA SER A 133 13.29 -21.40 -0.55
C SER A 133 13.02 -22.03 -1.92
N TYR A 134 14.03 -22.08 -2.79
CA TYR A 134 13.92 -22.61 -4.16
C TYR A 134 14.42 -24.04 -4.31
N PHE A 135 15.06 -24.63 -3.29
CA PHE A 135 15.43 -26.05 -3.30
C PHE A 135 14.18 -26.94 -3.15
N LYS A 136 14.14 -28.05 -3.89
CA LYS A 136 12.93 -28.91 -4.04
C LYS A 136 13.14 -30.38 -3.64
N ASP A 137 14.39 -30.84 -3.50
CA ASP A 137 14.74 -32.23 -3.17
C ASP A 137 15.08 -32.40 -1.68
N GLU A 138 15.66 -33.54 -1.27
CA GLU A 138 16.08 -33.80 0.12
C GLU A 138 16.99 -32.70 0.68
N SER A 139 17.69 -31.95 -0.17
CA SER A 139 18.51 -30.82 0.25
C SER A 139 17.69 -29.68 0.87
N ALA A 140 16.40 -29.56 0.54
CA ALA A 140 15.50 -28.61 1.18
C ALA A 140 15.27 -28.93 2.68
N LEU A 141 15.47 -30.18 3.13
CA LEU A 141 15.44 -30.50 4.56
C LEU A 141 16.60 -29.88 5.32
N LYS A 142 17.80 -29.85 4.70
CA LYS A 142 18.97 -29.19 5.30
C LYS A 142 18.72 -27.69 5.43
N THR A 143 18.19 -27.07 4.39
CA THR A 143 17.91 -25.63 4.41
C THR A 143 16.77 -25.28 5.37
N MET A 144 15.73 -26.11 5.46
CA MET A 144 14.67 -25.98 6.47
C MET A 144 15.24 -25.99 7.90
N ARG A 145 16.07 -26.97 8.24
CA ARG A 145 16.69 -27.07 9.56
C ARG A 145 17.55 -25.86 9.87
N LYS A 146 18.30 -25.35 8.89
CA LYS A 146 19.08 -24.12 9.06
C LYS A 146 18.19 -22.89 9.24
N ALA A 147 17.07 -22.80 8.52
CA ALA A 147 16.15 -21.66 8.61
C ALA A 147 15.54 -21.49 10.02
N PHE A 148 15.40 -22.58 10.80
CA PHE A 148 14.94 -22.50 12.19
C PHE A 148 15.76 -21.53 13.04
N GLU A 149 17.08 -21.51 12.86
CA GLU A 149 18.00 -20.63 13.60
C GLU A 149 17.70 -19.14 13.39
N TYR A 150 17.03 -18.79 12.29
CA TYR A 150 16.75 -17.40 11.89
C TYR A 150 15.32 -16.95 12.17
N THR A 151 14.42 -17.85 12.56
CA THR A 151 13.02 -17.51 12.90
C THR A 151 12.91 -16.57 14.11
N GLY A 152 13.88 -16.63 15.03
CA GLY A 152 14.00 -15.76 16.21
C GLY A 152 14.91 -14.55 16.02
N HIS A 153 15.42 -14.27 14.81
CA HIS A 153 16.44 -13.24 14.58
C HIS A 153 15.97 -11.82 14.99
N ALA A 154 16.91 -10.95 15.38
CA ALA A 154 16.59 -9.58 15.81
C ALA A 154 16.04 -8.71 14.67
N ASN A 155 16.57 -8.90 13.46
CA ASN A 155 16.11 -8.21 12.25
C ASN A 155 14.77 -8.82 11.74
N PRO A 156 13.66 -8.05 11.68
CA PRO A 156 12.36 -8.55 11.23
C PRO A 156 12.32 -9.07 9.79
N GLN A 157 13.14 -8.53 8.89
CA GLN A 157 13.25 -8.94 7.50
C GLN A 157 13.89 -10.32 7.41
N VAL A 158 14.95 -10.56 8.16
CA VAL A 158 15.60 -11.88 8.26
C VAL A 158 14.63 -12.93 8.82
N ARG A 159 13.88 -12.60 9.89
CA ARG A 159 12.82 -13.49 10.40
C ARG A 159 11.77 -13.79 9.34
N SER A 160 11.32 -12.74 8.64
CA SER A 160 10.33 -12.86 7.58
C SER A 160 10.80 -13.78 6.46
N ALA A 161 12.07 -13.66 6.04
CA ALA A 161 12.68 -14.51 5.01
C ALA A 161 12.83 -15.96 5.47
N ALA A 162 13.19 -16.19 6.74
CA ALA A 162 13.24 -17.53 7.32
C ALA A 162 11.85 -18.19 7.31
N LEU A 163 10.80 -17.48 7.74
CA LEU A 163 9.43 -17.99 7.72
C LEU A 163 8.93 -18.23 6.29
N HIS A 164 9.27 -17.34 5.35
CA HIS A 164 8.98 -17.54 3.93
C HIS A 164 9.64 -18.82 3.41
N CYS A 165 10.93 -19.04 3.73
CA CYS A 165 11.66 -20.25 3.39
C CYS A 165 10.96 -21.50 3.94
N LEU A 166 10.58 -21.52 5.22
CA LEU A 166 9.87 -22.65 5.81
C LEU A 166 8.54 -22.95 5.11
N GLY A 167 7.74 -21.90 4.83
CA GLY A 167 6.48 -22.06 4.10
C GLY A 167 6.67 -22.62 2.68
N ARG A 168 7.65 -22.10 1.93
CA ARG A 168 7.98 -22.58 0.57
C ARG A 168 8.49 -24.01 0.58
N VAL A 169 9.37 -24.34 1.51
CA VAL A 169 9.90 -25.70 1.66
C VAL A 169 8.78 -26.68 1.99
N SER A 170 7.82 -26.32 2.87
CA SER A 170 6.65 -27.16 3.16
C SER A 170 5.72 -27.39 1.95
N ASN A 171 5.79 -26.51 0.94
CA ASN A 171 5.03 -26.67 -0.30
C ASN A 171 5.75 -27.50 -1.36
N ASN A 172 7.07 -27.62 -1.27
CA ASN A 172 7.89 -28.29 -2.28
C ASN A 172 8.38 -29.67 -1.83
N LEU A 173 8.50 -29.90 -0.53
CA LEU A 173 8.92 -31.19 0.02
C LEU A 173 7.76 -32.18 0.09
N ASP A 174 8.08 -33.45 -0.11
CA ASP A 174 7.19 -34.57 0.23
C ASP A 174 7.07 -34.70 1.76
N LEU A 175 5.83 -34.84 2.25
CA LEU A 175 5.49 -35.15 3.64
C LEU A 175 6.29 -36.31 4.21
N ALA A 176 6.57 -37.34 3.41
CA ALA A 176 7.28 -38.53 3.84
C ALA A 176 8.78 -38.27 4.13
N SER A 177 9.35 -37.20 3.58
CA SER A 177 10.78 -36.90 3.71
C SER A 177 11.14 -36.16 5.02
N ALA A 178 10.18 -35.46 5.63
CA ALA A 178 10.41 -34.73 6.88
C ALA A 178 10.07 -35.58 8.13
N SER A 179 10.99 -35.63 9.10
CA SER A 179 10.74 -36.34 10.36
C SER A 179 9.58 -35.68 11.15
N ALA A 180 8.90 -36.45 12.01
CA ALA A 180 7.85 -35.89 12.88
C ALA A 180 8.39 -34.76 13.78
N GLU A 181 9.64 -34.87 14.22
CA GLU A 181 10.32 -33.85 15.01
C GLU A 181 10.54 -32.55 14.21
N ASP A 182 11.03 -32.65 12.97
CA ASP A 182 11.21 -31.49 12.09
C ASP A 182 9.87 -30.78 11.81
N ARG A 183 8.80 -31.56 11.57
CA ARG A 183 7.45 -31.01 11.34
C ARG A 183 6.92 -30.28 12.57
N SER A 184 7.11 -30.84 13.76
CA SER A 184 6.72 -30.18 15.01
C SER A 184 7.51 -28.90 15.24
N LYS A 185 8.84 -28.94 15.10
CA LYS A 185 9.71 -27.76 15.25
C LYS A 185 9.34 -26.64 14.27
N MET A 186 9.04 -27.00 13.03
CA MET A 186 8.58 -26.04 12.03
C MET A 186 7.25 -25.40 12.43
N PHE A 187 6.28 -26.21 12.87
CA PHE A 187 5.01 -25.67 13.38
C PHE A 187 5.23 -24.71 14.53
N ASP A 188 6.01 -25.08 15.55
CA ASP A 188 6.21 -24.27 16.74
C ASP A 188 6.91 -22.93 16.43
N ALA A 189 7.94 -22.95 15.55
CA ALA A 189 8.64 -21.76 15.11
C ALA A 189 7.74 -20.80 14.31
N VAL A 190 6.91 -21.35 13.41
CA VAL A 190 5.98 -20.57 12.60
C VAL A 190 4.82 -20.04 13.45
N PHE A 191 4.21 -20.89 14.28
CA PHE A 191 3.04 -20.55 15.10
C PHE A 191 3.37 -19.48 16.14
N SER A 192 4.51 -19.60 16.83
CA SER A 192 4.98 -18.56 17.77
C SER A 192 5.24 -17.21 17.09
N SER A 193 5.55 -17.20 15.79
CA SER A 193 5.77 -15.97 15.02
C SER A 193 4.48 -15.20 14.69
N LEU A 194 3.29 -15.77 14.96
CA LEU A 194 2.01 -15.06 14.83
C LEU A 194 1.88 -13.88 15.80
N SER A 195 2.58 -13.90 16.94
CA SER A 195 2.58 -12.78 17.89
C SER A 195 3.69 -11.75 17.62
N ALA A 196 4.38 -11.83 16.47
CA ALA A 196 5.47 -10.93 16.16
C ALA A 196 5.00 -9.46 16.02
N PRO A 197 5.78 -8.46 16.47
CA PRO A 197 5.37 -7.06 16.44
C PRO A 197 5.22 -6.49 15.03
N LYS A 198 6.00 -6.99 14.06
CA LYS A 198 5.98 -6.51 12.68
C LYS A 198 5.03 -7.34 11.82
N ALA A 199 4.15 -6.64 11.09
CA ALA A 199 3.16 -7.26 10.22
C ALA A 199 3.76 -8.18 9.15
N ILE A 200 4.94 -7.84 8.59
CA ILE A 200 5.60 -8.67 7.57
C ILE A 200 6.01 -10.06 8.10
N THR A 201 6.40 -10.14 9.37
CA THR A 201 6.74 -11.42 10.03
C THR A 201 5.47 -12.24 10.24
N ARG A 202 4.39 -11.62 10.75
CA ARG A 202 3.10 -12.29 10.94
C ARG A 202 2.49 -12.75 9.61
N LEU A 203 2.62 -11.96 8.54
CA LEU A 203 2.21 -12.31 7.18
C LEU A 203 2.82 -13.65 6.76
N HIS A 204 4.14 -13.76 6.86
CA HIS A 204 4.85 -14.97 6.44
C HIS A 204 4.61 -16.15 7.38
N ALA A 205 4.38 -15.90 8.67
CA ALA A 205 3.95 -16.94 9.60
C ALA A 205 2.59 -17.53 9.19
N VAL A 206 1.58 -16.68 8.93
CA VAL A 206 0.27 -17.12 8.46
C VAL A 206 0.37 -17.87 7.13
N ARG A 207 1.15 -17.35 6.18
CA ARG A 207 1.35 -18.00 4.89
C ARG A 207 2.01 -19.37 5.03
N ALA A 208 3.04 -19.48 5.88
CA ALA A 208 3.70 -20.76 6.14
C ALA A 208 2.75 -21.78 6.78
N LEU A 209 1.94 -21.40 7.78
CA LEU A 209 0.89 -22.28 8.32
C LEU A 209 -0.12 -22.71 7.25
N GLY A 210 -0.47 -21.79 6.36
CA GLY A 210 -1.35 -22.05 5.23
C GLY A 210 -0.81 -23.10 4.26
N GLU A 211 0.48 -23.02 3.91
CA GLU A 211 1.12 -24.03 3.06
C GLU A 211 1.29 -25.36 3.79
N MET A 212 1.57 -25.35 5.09
CA MET A 212 1.58 -26.58 5.90
C MET A 212 0.19 -27.24 5.98
N LEU A 213 -0.89 -26.46 6.09
CA LEU A 213 -2.26 -26.97 6.02
C LEU A 213 -2.56 -27.59 4.65
N ARG A 214 -2.26 -26.86 3.57
CA ARG A 214 -2.47 -27.30 2.19
C ARG A 214 -1.80 -28.65 1.93
N ASN A 215 -0.60 -28.83 2.45
CA ASN A 215 0.20 -30.02 2.25
C ASN A 215 0.07 -31.03 3.40
N SER A 216 -0.94 -30.93 4.26
CA SER A 216 -1.21 -31.90 5.36
C SER A 216 -0.03 -32.17 6.30
N TYR A 217 0.82 -31.17 6.55
CA TYR A 217 1.98 -31.26 7.45
C TYR A 217 1.60 -31.23 8.94
N LEU A 218 0.38 -30.77 9.25
CA LEU A 218 -0.08 -30.51 10.61
C LEU A 218 -0.83 -31.71 11.20
N THR A 219 -0.64 -31.96 12.49
CA THR A 219 -1.49 -32.88 13.26
C THR A 219 -2.88 -32.28 13.49
N ALA A 220 -3.87 -33.09 13.85
CA ALA A 220 -5.22 -32.61 14.15
C ALA A 220 -5.24 -31.50 15.24
N GLU A 221 -4.40 -31.63 16.28
CA GLU A 221 -4.25 -30.60 17.32
C GLU A 221 -3.66 -29.30 16.75
N GLN A 222 -2.66 -29.40 15.88
CA GLN A 222 -2.05 -28.24 15.24
C GLN A 222 -3.01 -27.54 14.27
N VAL A 223 -3.85 -28.31 13.55
CA VAL A 223 -4.93 -27.76 12.72
C VAL A 223 -5.92 -26.95 13.55
N ASP A 224 -6.36 -27.47 14.72
CA ASP A 224 -7.27 -26.74 15.62
C ASP A 224 -6.62 -25.46 16.17
N LYS A 225 -5.35 -25.53 16.59
CA LYS A 225 -4.59 -24.33 17.02
C LYS A 225 -4.52 -23.29 15.92
N THR A 226 -4.16 -23.68 14.71
CA THR A 226 -4.11 -22.77 13.55
C THR A 226 -5.49 -22.20 13.25
N HIS A 227 -6.55 -23.02 13.26
CA HIS A 227 -7.91 -22.54 13.04
C HIS A 227 -8.30 -21.43 14.01
N LYS A 228 -8.07 -21.63 15.31
CA LYS A 228 -8.33 -20.62 16.35
C LYS A 228 -7.52 -19.35 16.10
N ALA A 229 -6.23 -19.47 15.80
CA ALA A 229 -5.37 -18.33 15.55
C ALA A 229 -5.78 -17.53 14.29
N LEU A 230 -6.14 -18.20 13.20
CA LEU A 230 -6.61 -17.51 11.98
C LEU A 230 -7.94 -16.80 12.22
N ARG A 231 -8.86 -17.39 13.00
CA ARG A 231 -10.11 -16.73 13.41
C ARG A 231 -9.86 -15.48 14.25
N ALA A 232 -8.90 -15.54 15.17
CA ALA A 232 -8.49 -14.40 15.99
C ALA A 232 -7.93 -13.26 15.14
N ILE A 233 -7.03 -13.58 14.22
CA ILE A 233 -6.48 -12.61 13.26
C ILE A 233 -7.58 -11.91 12.45
N LEU A 234 -8.65 -12.64 12.10
CA LEU A 234 -9.78 -12.14 11.33
C LEU A 234 -10.83 -11.40 12.16
N GLY A 235 -10.77 -11.44 13.49
CA GLY A 235 -11.76 -10.82 14.36
C GLY A 235 -13.09 -11.56 14.40
N PHE A 236 -13.07 -12.89 14.31
CA PHE A 236 -14.27 -13.71 14.51
C PHE A 236 -14.54 -14.06 15.97
N ASP A 237 -13.64 -13.69 16.87
CA ASP A 237 -13.76 -13.76 18.32
C ASP A 237 -13.81 -12.33 18.90
N ASP A 238 -14.22 -12.20 20.17
CA ASP A 238 -14.39 -10.93 20.88
C ASP A 238 -13.04 -10.19 21.18
N PHE A 239 -11.97 -10.54 20.48
CA PHE A 239 -10.62 -9.98 20.65
C PHE A 239 -10.29 -8.93 19.57
N GLU A 240 -9.28 -8.10 19.82
CA GLU A 240 -8.75 -7.19 18.81
C GLU A 240 -8.13 -7.98 17.65
N TRP A 241 -8.80 -7.97 16.48
CA TRP A 241 -8.28 -8.47 15.21
C TRP A 241 -6.94 -7.84 14.80
N ASP A 242 -6.16 -8.54 13.97
CA ASP A 242 -4.88 -8.00 13.51
C ASP A 242 -5.11 -6.74 12.66
N VAL A 243 -4.51 -5.61 13.01
CA VAL A 243 -4.68 -4.34 12.28
C VAL A 243 -4.13 -4.36 10.85
N ALA A 244 -3.14 -5.20 10.56
CA ALA A 244 -2.48 -5.25 9.26
C ALA A 244 -3.28 -6.08 8.24
N TYR A 245 -3.77 -5.41 7.19
CA TYR A 245 -4.59 -6.05 6.15
C TYR A 245 -3.89 -7.25 5.50
N ILE A 246 -2.59 -7.14 5.22
CA ILE A 246 -1.81 -8.20 4.59
C ILE A 246 -1.85 -9.51 5.40
N VAL A 247 -1.86 -9.43 6.75
CA VAL A 247 -1.91 -10.60 7.63
C VAL A 247 -3.31 -11.22 7.58
N ARG A 248 -4.35 -10.39 7.67
CA ARG A 248 -5.75 -10.83 7.58
C ARG A 248 -6.07 -11.46 6.22
N ALA A 249 -5.53 -10.91 5.14
CA ALA A 249 -5.72 -11.43 3.79
C ALA A 249 -5.15 -12.85 3.63
N GLU A 250 -3.97 -13.13 4.20
CA GLU A 250 -3.44 -14.50 4.22
C GLU A 250 -4.25 -15.41 5.15
N ALA A 251 -4.72 -14.92 6.30
CA ALA A 251 -5.50 -15.73 7.23
C ALA A 251 -6.83 -16.17 6.60
N ASP A 252 -7.54 -15.24 5.96
CA ASP A 252 -8.76 -15.53 5.19
C ASP A 252 -8.49 -16.51 4.05
N ARG A 253 -7.35 -16.34 3.36
CA ARG A 253 -6.95 -17.21 2.25
C ARG A 253 -6.88 -18.67 2.65
N PHE A 254 -6.39 -18.98 3.85
CA PHE A 254 -6.11 -20.35 4.29
C PHE A 254 -7.11 -20.92 5.30
N LEU A 255 -7.98 -20.09 5.90
CA LEU A 255 -8.92 -20.54 6.94
C LEU A 255 -9.79 -21.74 6.51
N HIS A 256 -10.21 -21.77 5.24
CA HIS A 256 -11.02 -22.85 4.70
C HIS A 256 -10.34 -24.24 4.73
N LEU A 257 -9.00 -24.29 4.76
CA LEU A 257 -8.22 -25.53 4.85
C LEU A 257 -8.22 -26.14 6.26
N CYS A 258 -8.67 -25.40 7.27
CA CYS A 258 -8.78 -25.91 8.64
C CYS A 258 -10.03 -26.77 8.89
N ARG A 259 -10.91 -26.95 7.90
CA ARG A 259 -12.12 -27.78 8.01
C ARG A 259 -11.86 -29.15 7.35
N GLU A 260 -12.36 -30.23 7.95
CA GLU A 260 -12.29 -31.57 7.34
C GLU A 260 -12.91 -31.58 5.91
N PRO A 261 -12.42 -32.44 5.00
CA PRO A 261 -12.82 -32.46 3.58
C PRO A 261 -14.23 -33.02 3.31
N ALA A 262 -15.20 -32.76 4.19
CA ALA A 262 -16.59 -33.22 4.07
C ALA A 262 -17.58 -32.14 3.59
N ALA A 263 -17.10 -30.97 3.13
CA ALA A 263 -17.95 -29.92 2.56
C ALA A 263 -17.41 -29.38 1.23
N ALA A 264 -16.86 -30.28 0.39
CA ALA A 264 -16.53 -30.02 -1.00
C ALA A 264 -17.82 -29.91 -1.86
N GLY A 265 -18.62 -28.88 -1.57
CA GLY A 265 -19.79 -28.48 -2.36
C GLY A 265 -19.76 -27.00 -2.76
N ALA A 266 -18.82 -26.21 -2.23
CA ALA A 266 -18.54 -24.88 -2.76
C ALA A 266 -17.35 -24.98 -3.71
N GLN A 267 -17.65 -25.16 -5.00
CA GLN A 267 -16.70 -24.86 -6.06
C GLN A 267 -16.10 -23.48 -5.76
N SER A 268 -14.79 -23.44 -5.49
CA SER A 268 -14.02 -22.21 -5.57
C SER A 268 -13.97 -21.84 -7.05
N ASN A 269 -15.00 -21.15 -7.52
CA ASN A 269 -14.94 -20.47 -8.80
C ASN A 269 -13.77 -19.49 -8.71
N GLY A 270 -12.77 -19.70 -9.56
CA GLY A 270 -11.58 -18.86 -9.72
C GLY A 270 -11.94 -17.47 -10.25
N THR A 271 -12.64 -16.67 -9.45
CA THR A 271 -12.99 -15.27 -9.72
C THR A 271 -12.74 -14.47 -8.44
N GLY A 272 -11.94 -13.40 -8.54
CA GLY A 272 -11.25 -12.71 -7.44
C GLY A 272 -12.07 -12.35 -6.19
N ARG A 273 -11.44 -12.56 -5.02
CA ARG A 273 -12.00 -12.51 -3.64
C ARG A 273 -12.50 -11.16 -3.12
N TYR A 274 -12.55 -10.08 -3.91
CA TYR A 274 -13.05 -8.78 -3.46
C TYR A 274 -13.73 -8.00 -4.59
N LYS A 275 -14.95 -8.40 -4.96
CA LYS A 275 -15.74 -7.60 -5.91
C LYS A 275 -16.43 -6.45 -5.16
N GLN A 276 -15.76 -5.31 -5.06
CA GLN A 276 -16.43 -4.04 -4.79
C GLN A 276 -16.75 -3.38 -6.11
N GLU A 277 -18.02 -3.03 -6.30
CA GLU A 277 -18.48 -2.50 -7.57
C GLU A 277 -18.38 -0.97 -7.65
N PHE A 278 -18.05 -0.30 -6.53
CA PHE A 278 -17.94 1.17 -6.42
C PHE A 278 -19.07 1.91 -7.14
N THR A 279 -20.27 1.36 -6.99
CA THR A 279 -21.47 1.84 -7.66
C THR A 279 -21.96 3.10 -6.96
N ILE A 280 -22.30 4.10 -7.75
CA ILE A 280 -22.95 5.32 -7.27
C ILE A 280 -24.39 4.94 -6.95
N ILE A 281 -24.75 4.94 -5.67
CA ILE A 281 -26.09 4.55 -5.20
C ILE A 281 -27.00 5.76 -5.01
N GLU A 282 -26.42 6.94 -4.85
CA GLU A 282 -27.15 8.21 -4.75
C GLU A 282 -26.32 9.32 -5.37
N LYS A 283 -26.98 10.27 -6.03
CA LYS A 283 -26.36 11.49 -6.58
C LYS A 283 -27.33 12.65 -6.46
N ARG A 284 -26.85 13.78 -5.97
CA ARG A 284 -27.60 15.04 -5.87
C ARG A 284 -26.71 16.20 -6.32
N GLU A 285 -27.20 17.04 -7.22
CA GLU A 285 -26.56 18.32 -7.47
C GLU A 285 -26.84 19.24 -6.27
N LEU A 286 -25.78 19.73 -5.62
CA LEU A 286 -25.90 20.63 -4.48
C LEU A 286 -26.05 22.07 -4.96
N VAL A 287 -25.15 22.46 -5.85
CA VAL A 287 -25.09 23.76 -6.54
C VAL A 287 -24.47 23.52 -7.93
N PRO A 288 -24.56 24.46 -8.88
CA PRO A 288 -24.05 24.24 -10.23
C PRO A 288 -22.64 23.64 -10.24
N MET A 289 -22.48 22.54 -10.97
CA MET A 289 -21.21 21.81 -11.15
C MET A 289 -20.68 21.09 -9.90
N THR A 290 -21.41 21.09 -8.77
CA THR A 290 -20.98 20.46 -7.53
C THR A 290 -22.00 19.41 -7.09
N HIS A 291 -21.57 18.16 -7.05
CA HIS A 291 -22.44 17.02 -6.79
C HIS A 291 -22.03 16.29 -5.52
N TYR A 292 -23.03 15.95 -4.72
CA TYR A 292 -22.95 14.95 -3.67
C TYR A 292 -23.19 13.56 -4.25
N MET A 293 -22.45 12.56 -3.78
CA MET A 293 -22.62 11.17 -4.18
C MET A 293 -22.46 10.22 -2.99
N ARG A 294 -23.29 9.19 -2.93
CA ARG A 294 -23.03 7.99 -2.14
C ARG A 294 -22.46 6.90 -3.04
N VAL A 295 -21.37 6.28 -2.59
CA VAL A 295 -20.68 5.23 -3.31
C VAL A 295 -20.62 3.98 -2.46
N ASN A 296 -21.08 2.85 -3.01
CA ASN A 296 -20.93 1.55 -2.37
C ASN A 296 -19.45 1.20 -2.22
N ALA A 297 -18.96 1.16 -0.98
CA ALA A 297 -17.54 0.92 -0.67
C ALA A 297 -17.39 0.30 0.74
N PRO A 298 -17.91 -0.91 0.99
CA PRO A 298 -18.10 -1.43 2.35
C PRO A 298 -16.80 -1.60 3.14
N LEU A 299 -15.68 -1.95 2.49
CA LEU A 299 -14.38 -2.07 3.17
C LEU A 299 -13.81 -0.70 3.58
N ILE A 300 -14.03 0.33 2.76
CA ILE A 300 -13.63 1.71 3.09
C ILE A 300 -14.53 2.23 4.20
N ALA A 301 -15.84 2.07 4.04
CA ALA A 301 -16.85 2.48 5.00
C ALA A 301 -16.65 1.84 6.37
N LYS A 302 -16.06 0.65 6.49
CA LYS A 302 -15.71 0.02 7.78
C LYS A 302 -14.50 0.64 8.48
N LYS A 303 -13.58 1.27 7.75
CA LYS A 303 -12.25 1.68 8.26
C LYS A 303 -12.02 3.18 8.28
N ILE A 304 -12.69 3.93 7.41
CA ILE A 304 -12.51 5.39 7.28
C ILE A 304 -12.76 6.10 8.61
N GLN A 305 -11.94 7.11 8.87
CA GLN A 305 -12.00 8.00 10.03
C GLN A 305 -12.02 9.47 9.58
N ALA A 306 -12.39 10.38 10.49
CA ALA A 306 -12.41 11.82 10.21
C ALA A 306 -11.01 12.33 9.78
N GLY A 307 -10.96 13.23 8.79
CA GLY A 307 -9.72 13.77 8.21
C GLY A 307 -9.10 12.94 7.08
N GLN A 308 -9.54 11.69 6.91
CA GLN A 308 -9.04 10.83 5.84
C GLN A 308 -9.76 11.08 4.51
N PHE A 309 -9.13 10.65 3.43
CA PHE A 309 -9.59 10.86 2.06
C PHE A 309 -9.49 9.58 1.24
N ILE A 310 -9.94 9.64 -0.01
CA ILE A 310 -9.80 8.57 -1.01
C ILE A 310 -9.12 9.10 -2.26
N ILE A 311 -8.49 8.22 -3.03
CA ILE A 311 -8.14 8.48 -4.43
C ILE A 311 -9.17 7.78 -5.31
N ILE A 312 -9.76 8.51 -6.25
CA ILE A 312 -10.65 7.92 -7.26
C ILE A 312 -10.05 8.00 -8.66
N ARG A 313 -10.47 7.08 -9.51
CA ARG A 313 -10.36 7.19 -10.96
C ARG A 313 -11.74 6.84 -11.55
N PRO A 314 -12.45 7.77 -12.20
CA PRO A 314 -13.82 7.51 -12.65
C PRO A 314 -13.87 6.53 -13.83
N ASN A 315 -12.95 6.64 -14.81
CA ASN A 315 -12.88 5.76 -15.98
C ASN A 315 -11.43 5.27 -16.21
N ALA A 316 -11.24 4.21 -17.01
CA ALA A 316 -9.92 3.61 -17.25
C ALA A 316 -8.83 4.60 -17.73
N HIS A 317 -9.21 5.61 -18.53
CA HIS A 317 -8.30 6.62 -19.08
C HIS A 317 -8.26 7.93 -18.28
N SER A 318 -9.03 8.04 -17.19
CA SER A 318 -9.01 9.21 -16.32
C SER A 318 -7.76 9.21 -15.46
N GLU A 319 -7.37 10.37 -14.93
CA GLU A 319 -6.29 10.42 -13.94
C GLU A 319 -6.81 10.05 -12.54
N ARG A 320 -5.89 9.87 -11.58
CA ARG A 320 -6.19 9.62 -10.18
C ARG A 320 -6.32 10.95 -9.44
N ILE A 321 -7.47 11.22 -8.81
CA ILE A 321 -7.70 12.47 -8.06
C ILE A 321 -8.08 12.20 -6.59
N PRO A 322 -7.56 13.00 -5.63
CA PRO A 322 -7.94 12.89 -4.23
C PRO A 322 -9.28 13.56 -3.95
N LEU A 323 -10.12 12.92 -3.14
CA LEU A 323 -11.39 13.47 -2.66
C LEU A 323 -11.55 13.22 -1.16
N SER A 324 -11.91 14.27 -0.42
CA SER A 324 -12.28 14.17 0.98
C SER A 324 -13.59 13.39 1.14
N ILE A 325 -13.75 12.72 2.28
CA ILE A 325 -14.98 12.04 2.65
C ILE A 325 -15.84 12.97 3.50
N CYS A 326 -17.13 13.07 3.17
CA CYS A 326 -18.10 13.89 3.89
C CYS A 326 -18.84 13.10 4.97
N GLY A 327 -18.95 11.78 4.78
CA GLY A 327 -19.65 10.88 5.68
C GLY A 327 -19.54 9.43 5.21
N TRP A 328 -20.07 8.50 5.99
CA TRP A 328 -20.10 7.09 5.67
C TRP A 328 -21.13 6.37 6.56
N ASN A 329 -21.59 5.22 6.09
CA ASN A 329 -22.39 4.30 6.89
C ASN A 329 -21.69 2.93 6.93
N ARG A 330 -21.33 2.48 8.13
CA ARG A 330 -20.59 1.23 8.32
C ARG A 330 -21.44 -0.02 8.08
N GLU A 331 -22.74 0.08 8.37
CA GLU A 331 -23.69 -1.03 8.26
C GLU A 331 -24.16 -1.21 6.82
N GLU A 332 -24.61 -0.13 6.18
CA GLU A 332 -25.04 -0.13 4.79
C GLU A 332 -23.85 -0.18 3.80
N GLY A 333 -22.64 0.13 4.27
CA GLY A 333 -21.41 -0.09 3.52
C GLY A 333 -21.16 0.95 2.42
N TYR A 334 -21.55 2.20 2.62
CA TYR A 334 -21.28 3.30 1.67
C TYR A 334 -20.42 4.40 2.28
N ILE A 335 -19.76 5.16 1.40
CA ILE A 335 -19.08 6.42 1.69
C ILE A 335 -19.78 7.56 0.95
N GLU A 336 -19.65 8.77 1.48
CA GLU A 336 -20.27 9.98 0.95
C GLU A 336 -19.18 10.95 0.51
N ILE A 337 -19.28 11.46 -0.72
CA ILE A 337 -18.28 12.35 -1.32
C ILE A 337 -18.96 13.55 -1.97
N ILE A 338 -18.22 14.66 -2.07
CA ILE A 338 -18.61 15.83 -2.86
C ILE A 338 -17.56 16.06 -3.93
N VAL A 339 -18.01 16.27 -5.16
CA VAL A 339 -17.15 16.50 -6.31
C VAL A 339 -17.58 17.78 -7.01
N MET A 340 -16.64 18.72 -7.15
CA MET A 340 -16.81 19.94 -7.92
C MET A 340 -16.12 19.77 -9.29
N GLY A 341 -16.88 19.98 -10.37
CA GLY A 341 -16.36 19.98 -11.74
C GLY A 341 -15.46 21.18 -11.99
N CYS A 342 -14.15 20.95 -11.92
CA CYS A 342 -13.11 21.97 -12.07
C CYS A 342 -12.00 21.61 -13.07
N GLY A 343 -12.03 20.38 -13.60
CA GLY A 343 -11.05 19.84 -14.52
C GLY A 343 -11.57 18.54 -15.14
N ARG A 344 -10.81 17.95 -16.09
CA ARG A 344 -11.31 16.86 -16.94
C ARG A 344 -11.85 15.70 -16.11
N THR A 345 -11.06 15.22 -15.15
CA THR A 345 -11.41 14.06 -14.34
C THR A 345 -12.60 14.33 -13.41
N SER A 346 -12.73 15.53 -12.84
CA SER A 346 -13.90 15.87 -12.02
C SER A 346 -15.16 16.06 -12.86
N MET A 347 -15.03 16.58 -14.10
CA MET A 347 -16.13 16.62 -15.08
C MET A 347 -16.62 15.22 -15.46
N GLU A 348 -15.70 14.32 -15.78
CA GLU A 348 -15.99 12.91 -16.07
C GLU A 348 -16.65 12.21 -14.87
N THR A 349 -16.28 12.58 -13.64
CA THR A 349 -16.88 12.05 -12.41
C THR A 349 -18.31 12.54 -12.25
N ILE A 350 -18.57 13.86 -12.35
CA ILE A 350 -19.93 14.40 -12.19
C ILE A 350 -20.85 14.05 -13.36
N ALA A 351 -20.32 13.61 -14.50
CA ALA A 351 -21.12 13.12 -15.62
C ALA A 351 -21.73 11.73 -15.37
N LYS A 352 -21.18 10.94 -14.45
CA LYS A 352 -21.73 9.62 -14.09
C LYS A 352 -23.07 9.71 -13.37
N ASN A 353 -23.92 8.72 -13.58
CA ASN A 353 -25.26 8.62 -13.02
C ASN A 353 -25.35 7.60 -11.88
N VAL A 354 -26.46 7.61 -11.14
CA VAL A 354 -26.79 6.53 -10.21
C VAL A 354 -26.85 5.21 -10.97
N GLY A 355 -26.22 4.17 -10.43
CA GLY A 355 -26.03 2.87 -11.08
C GLY A 355 -24.70 2.74 -11.82
N ASP A 356 -24.04 3.85 -12.18
CA ASP A 356 -22.70 3.80 -12.77
C ASP A 356 -21.63 3.44 -11.73
N LYS A 357 -20.50 2.95 -12.22
CA LYS A 357 -19.35 2.53 -11.40
C LYS A 357 -18.18 3.47 -11.59
N LEU A 358 -17.47 3.72 -10.49
CA LEU A 358 -16.11 4.27 -10.54
C LEU A 358 -15.13 3.14 -10.85
N GLN A 359 -14.18 3.40 -11.75
CA GLN A 359 -13.18 2.41 -12.14
C GLN A 359 -12.32 1.98 -10.95
N ASP A 360 -11.80 2.94 -10.19
CA ASP A 360 -11.02 2.68 -8.99
C ASP A 360 -11.41 3.62 -7.84
N VAL A 361 -11.47 3.06 -6.63
CA VAL A 361 -11.57 3.82 -5.39
C VAL A 361 -10.59 3.21 -4.39
N VAL A 362 -9.64 4.03 -3.93
CA VAL A 362 -8.59 3.59 -3.00
C VAL A 362 -8.68 4.39 -1.71
N GLY A 363 -8.85 3.68 -0.59
CA GLY A 363 -8.74 4.25 0.75
C GLY A 363 -9.13 3.27 1.86
N PRO A 364 -9.23 3.76 3.11
CA PRO A 364 -8.97 5.14 3.52
C PRO A 364 -7.48 5.52 3.41
N LEU A 365 -7.20 6.78 3.06
CA LEU A 365 -5.85 7.35 2.93
C LEU A 365 -5.68 8.56 3.85
N GLY A 366 -4.43 8.92 4.14
CA GLY A 366 -4.10 9.96 5.10
C GLY A 366 -4.23 9.52 6.55
N GLN A 367 -3.79 10.41 7.44
CA GLN A 367 -3.92 10.31 8.89
C GLN A 367 -5.29 10.80 9.32
N ARG A 368 -5.78 10.28 10.44
CA ARG A 368 -6.97 10.81 11.11
C ARG A 368 -6.71 12.24 11.57
N SER A 369 -7.70 13.12 11.49
CA SER A 369 -7.65 14.46 12.07
C SER A 369 -7.29 14.41 13.56
N HIS A 370 -6.58 15.44 14.01
CA HIS A 370 -6.19 15.61 15.40
C HIS A 370 -7.40 15.97 16.25
N ILE A 371 -8.04 14.95 16.82
CA ILE A 371 -9.30 15.06 17.57
C ILE A 371 -9.05 14.61 19.02
N ARG A 372 -9.23 15.54 19.97
CA ARG A 372 -9.18 15.27 21.41
C ARG A 372 -10.15 16.18 22.16
N LYS A 373 -10.22 16.04 23.48
CA LYS A 373 -10.92 17.00 24.35
C LYS A 373 -10.08 18.28 24.48
N HIS A 374 -10.72 19.43 24.34
CA HIS A 374 -10.14 20.76 24.52
C HIS A 374 -10.85 21.51 25.64
N GLU A 375 -10.14 22.46 26.28
CA GLU A 375 -10.66 23.30 27.37
C GLU A 375 -11.46 24.52 26.86
N GLY A 376 -11.24 24.94 25.61
CA GLY A 376 -12.03 25.98 24.93
C GLY A 376 -12.82 25.45 23.72
N ALA A 377 -13.51 26.36 23.04
CA ALA A 377 -14.30 26.01 21.86
C ALA A 377 -13.42 25.51 20.70
N CYS A 378 -13.97 24.56 19.93
CA CYS A 378 -13.38 24.06 18.70
C CYS A 378 -14.13 24.65 17.51
N VAL A 379 -13.42 25.23 16.53
CA VAL A 379 -14.04 25.83 15.35
C VAL A 379 -13.60 25.09 14.08
N VAL A 380 -14.54 24.54 13.33
CA VAL A 380 -14.26 23.95 12.02
C VAL A 380 -14.75 24.89 10.91
N LEU A 381 -13.91 25.18 9.93
CA LEU A 381 -14.15 26.20 8.91
C LEU A 381 -14.05 25.59 7.51
N GLY A 382 -15.18 25.57 6.78
CA GLY A 382 -15.31 25.02 5.45
C GLY A 382 -15.56 26.12 4.41
N GLY A 383 -14.79 26.11 3.31
CA GLY A 383 -15.02 26.98 2.16
C GLY A 383 -15.38 26.18 0.91
N GLY A 384 -16.57 26.40 0.33
CA GLY A 384 -17.06 25.65 -0.82
C GLY A 384 -17.09 24.14 -0.55
N TYR A 385 -16.42 23.33 -1.38
CA TYR A 385 -16.35 21.87 -1.20
C TYR A 385 -15.76 21.46 0.17
N GLY A 386 -14.98 22.33 0.81
CA GLY A 386 -14.40 22.07 2.12
C GLY A 386 -15.43 21.90 3.24
N THR A 387 -16.66 22.39 3.07
CA THR A 387 -17.74 22.23 4.05
C THR A 387 -18.08 20.76 4.31
N GLY A 388 -18.11 19.93 3.26
CA GLY A 388 -18.34 18.49 3.44
C GLY A 388 -17.21 17.81 4.22
N ALA A 389 -15.96 18.22 3.96
CA ALA A 389 -14.78 17.59 4.56
C ALA A 389 -14.63 17.84 6.07
N ILE A 390 -15.23 18.91 6.61
CA ILE A 390 -15.17 19.23 8.04
C ILE A 390 -16.22 18.50 8.88
N ILE A 391 -17.29 17.98 8.27
CA ILE A 391 -18.42 17.34 8.98
C ILE A 391 -17.96 16.15 9.84
N PRO A 392 -17.17 15.19 9.33
CA PRO A 392 -16.71 14.07 10.17
C PRO A 392 -15.88 14.52 11.37
N THR A 393 -15.05 15.55 11.21
CA THR A 393 -14.22 16.07 12.30
C THR A 393 -15.07 16.80 13.34
N ALA A 394 -16.06 17.60 12.92
CA ALA A 394 -17.02 18.23 13.82
C ALA A 394 -17.77 17.19 14.66
N ARG A 395 -18.31 16.15 14.01
CA ARG A 395 -19.00 15.03 14.65
C ARG A 395 -18.13 14.37 15.72
N ASP A 396 -16.91 14.01 15.38
CA ASP A 396 -16.01 13.32 16.31
C ASP A 396 -15.58 14.22 17.47
N LEU A 397 -15.33 15.52 17.24
CA LEU A 397 -15.06 16.50 18.30
C LEU A 397 -16.26 16.64 19.24
N LYS A 398 -17.47 16.73 18.68
CA LYS A 398 -18.73 16.85 19.42
C LYS A 398 -19.00 15.60 20.27
N ALA A 399 -18.73 14.41 19.72
CA ALA A 399 -18.86 13.13 20.41
C ALA A 399 -17.91 13.00 21.63
N LEU A 400 -16.75 13.67 21.61
CA LEU A 400 -15.86 13.80 22.77
C LEU A 400 -16.31 14.89 23.77
N GLY A 401 -17.48 15.48 23.57
CA GLY A 401 -18.06 16.50 24.43
C GLY A 401 -17.43 17.89 24.27
N ASN A 402 -16.69 18.16 23.20
CA ASN A 402 -16.23 19.52 22.91
C ASN A 402 -17.42 20.43 22.56
N LYS A 403 -17.28 21.73 22.82
CA LYS A 403 -18.15 22.75 22.25
C LYS A 403 -17.65 23.06 20.84
N VAL A 404 -18.47 22.81 19.83
CA VAL A 404 -18.05 22.84 18.43
C VAL A 404 -18.84 23.88 17.64
N TYR A 405 -18.12 24.79 17.00
CA TYR A 405 -18.69 25.76 16.08
C TYR A 405 -18.34 25.41 14.64
N GLY A 406 -19.35 25.36 13.78
CA GLY A 406 -19.16 25.26 12.34
C GLY A 406 -19.14 26.64 11.70
N VAL A 407 -18.25 26.85 10.73
CA VAL A 407 -18.26 28.06 9.89
C VAL A 407 -18.28 27.63 8.44
N VAL A 408 -19.27 28.11 7.68
CA VAL A 408 -19.43 27.84 6.25
C VAL A 408 -19.26 29.12 5.46
N GLY A 409 -18.33 29.11 4.50
CA GLY A 409 -18.05 30.23 3.60
C GLY A 409 -18.42 29.94 2.15
N ALA A 410 -19.18 30.85 1.56
CA ALA A 410 -19.49 30.86 0.13
C ALA A 410 -19.38 32.28 -0.46
N ARG A 411 -19.29 32.39 -1.78
CA ARG A 411 -19.27 33.72 -2.45
C ARG A 411 -20.64 34.39 -2.39
N THR A 412 -21.70 33.61 -2.51
CA THR A 412 -23.11 34.01 -2.46
C THR A 412 -23.92 32.85 -1.87
N LYS A 413 -25.15 33.11 -1.42
CA LYS A 413 -26.03 32.14 -0.78
C LYS A 413 -26.29 30.90 -1.66
N ASP A 414 -26.38 31.09 -2.97
CA ASP A 414 -26.67 30.00 -3.94
C ASP A 414 -25.49 29.03 -4.12
N LEU A 415 -24.35 29.30 -3.47
CA LEU A 415 -23.17 28.43 -3.46
C LEU A 415 -22.93 27.79 -2.08
N LEU A 416 -23.83 27.98 -1.12
CA LEU A 416 -23.77 27.30 0.16
C LEU A 416 -24.11 25.83 -0.01
N ILE A 417 -23.31 24.97 0.60
CA ILE A 417 -23.50 23.52 0.57
C ILE A 417 -23.33 22.94 1.96
N MET A 418 -24.05 21.85 2.25
CA MET A 418 -23.90 21.04 3.46
C MET A 418 -24.07 21.80 4.79
N VAL A 419 -24.82 22.92 4.80
CA VAL A 419 -25.00 23.76 6.00
C VAL A 419 -25.83 23.02 7.04
N ASP A 420 -26.90 22.36 6.62
CA ASP A 420 -27.80 21.65 7.53
C ASP A 420 -27.15 20.39 8.09
N GLU A 421 -26.44 19.63 7.25
CA GLU A 421 -25.66 18.47 7.68
C GLU A 421 -24.56 18.86 8.68
N LEU A 422 -23.96 20.06 8.55
CA LEU A 422 -23.02 20.57 9.55
C LEU A 422 -23.71 21.02 10.85
N ARG A 423 -24.95 21.55 10.78
CA ARG A 423 -25.75 21.93 11.96
C ARG A 423 -26.09 20.74 12.84
N GLU A 424 -26.29 19.56 12.25
CA GLU A 424 -26.57 18.33 13.00
C GLU A 424 -25.41 17.90 13.92
N VAL A 425 -24.18 18.33 13.62
CA VAL A 425 -22.96 17.89 14.31
C VAL A 425 -22.22 19.01 15.06
N CYS A 426 -22.77 20.22 15.09
CA CYS A 426 -22.21 21.40 15.77
C CYS A 426 -23.16 21.95 16.84
N ASP A 427 -22.63 22.70 17.81
CA ASP A 427 -23.45 23.46 18.76
C ASP A 427 -24.12 24.68 18.10
N GLU A 428 -23.38 25.33 17.19
CA GLU A 428 -23.86 26.47 16.41
C GLU A 428 -23.08 26.53 15.09
N VAL A 429 -23.76 26.91 14.01
CA VAL A 429 -23.15 27.08 12.69
C VAL A 429 -23.30 28.53 12.22
N PHE A 430 -22.18 29.15 11.87
CA PHE A 430 -22.09 30.48 11.30
C PHE A 430 -21.96 30.39 9.78
N VAL A 431 -22.90 31.01 9.07
CA VAL A 431 -22.85 31.14 7.62
C VAL A 431 -22.23 32.49 7.27
N THR A 432 -21.29 32.50 6.33
CA THR A 432 -20.69 33.72 5.78
C THR A 432 -20.82 33.74 4.27
N THR A 433 -21.29 34.85 3.70
CA THR A 433 -21.34 35.08 2.26
C THR A 433 -20.60 36.35 1.90
N ASN A 434 -19.74 36.31 0.88
CA ASN A 434 -18.92 37.46 0.51
C ASN A 434 -19.76 38.70 0.13
N ASP A 435 -20.95 38.49 -0.42
CA ASP A 435 -21.90 39.53 -0.86
C ASP A 435 -23.00 39.86 0.16
N GLY A 436 -22.97 39.23 1.35
CA GLY A 436 -23.97 39.44 2.40
C GLY A 436 -25.36 38.87 2.09
N SER A 437 -25.50 38.05 1.04
CA SER A 437 -26.77 37.45 0.63
C SER A 437 -27.36 36.48 1.66
N GLU A 438 -26.53 35.90 2.54
CA GLU A 438 -26.96 35.10 3.70
C GLU A 438 -25.92 35.15 4.84
N GLY A 439 -26.40 35.24 6.08
CA GLY A 439 -25.56 35.19 7.27
C GLY A 439 -24.70 36.44 7.45
N ILE A 440 -23.43 36.25 7.78
CA ILE A 440 -22.47 37.34 7.99
C ILE A 440 -21.88 37.74 6.62
N GLU A 441 -21.98 39.01 6.27
CA GLU A 441 -21.30 39.56 5.09
C GLU A 441 -19.77 39.47 5.27
N GLY A 442 -19.10 38.82 4.32
CA GLY A 442 -17.66 38.67 4.26
C GLY A 442 -17.18 37.21 4.31
N PHE A 443 -15.93 37.03 4.69
CA PHE A 443 -15.25 35.72 4.73
C PHE A 443 -15.44 34.98 6.06
N VAL A 444 -15.11 33.69 6.06
CA VAL A 444 -15.08 32.81 7.26
C VAL A 444 -14.27 33.39 8.42
N THR A 445 -13.27 34.23 8.14
CA THR A 445 -12.45 34.93 9.14
C THR A 445 -13.27 35.91 9.99
N HIS A 446 -14.32 36.52 9.45
CA HIS A 446 -15.20 37.42 10.21
C HIS A 446 -16.04 36.64 11.24
N ALA A 447 -16.52 35.44 10.86
CA ALA A 447 -17.17 34.55 11.81
C ALA A 447 -16.20 34.07 12.89
N LEU A 448 -14.98 33.69 12.50
CA LEU A 448 -13.95 33.29 13.47
C LEU A 448 -13.62 34.41 14.46
N ASP A 449 -13.45 35.65 13.98
CA ASP A 449 -13.18 36.83 14.83
C ASP A 449 -14.34 37.07 15.83
N LYS A 450 -15.59 36.94 15.37
CA LYS A 450 -16.76 37.04 16.24
C LYS A 450 -16.79 35.96 17.33
N ILE A 451 -16.40 34.73 17.00
CA ILE A 451 -16.33 33.61 17.96
C ILE A 451 -15.20 33.86 18.98
N MET A 452 -14.01 34.23 18.51
CA MET A 452 -12.84 34.50 19.37
C MET A 452 -13.10 35.67 20.35
N LYS A 453 -13.91 36.65 19.95
CA LYS A 453 -14.36 37.75 20.83
C LYS A 453 -15.45 37.31 21.83
N ARG A 454 -16.18 36.24 21.52
CA ARG A 454 -17.27 35.73 22.38
C ARG A 454 -16.74 34.85 23.51
N GLU A 455 -15.78 33.98 23.23
CA GLU A 455 -15.24 33.03 24.21
C GLU A 455 -13.86 32.47 23.79
N PRO A 456 -13.11 31.83 24.71
CA PRO A 456 -11.84 31.18 24.39
C PRO A 456 -12.00 30.08 23.34
N VAL A 457 -11.17 30.14 22.30
CA VAL A 457 -11.01 29.09 21.28
C VAL A 457 -9.69 28.36 21.54
N SER A 458 -9.70 27.03 21.41
CA SER A 458 -8.50 26.21 21.60
C SER A 458 -8.10 25.40 20.37
N TYR A 459 -9.01 25.25 19.40
CA TYR A 459 -8.80 24.44 18.22
C TYR A 459 -9.46 25.09 17.01
N THR A 460 -8.75 25.11 15.89
CA THR A 460 -9.36 25.41 14.58
C THR A 460 -8.95 24.37 13.54
N LEU A 461 -9.86 24.02 12.64
CA LEU A 461 -9.56 23.27 11.42
C LEU A 461 -10.11 24.02 10.22
N ALA A 462 -9.24 24.45 9.31
CA ALA A 462 -9.65 25.09 8.06
C ALA A 462 -9.47 24.14 6.86
N VAL A 463 -10.54 23.94 6.09
CA VAL A 463 -10.53 23.15 4.86
C VAL A 463 -11.17 23.94 3.73
N GLY A 464 -10.39 24.21 2.69
CA GLY A 464 -10.86 25.00 1.55
C GLY A 464 -9.73 25.53 0.68
N PRO A 465 -9.97 26.60 -0.08
CA PRO A 465 -8.93 27.22 -0.91
C PRO A 465 -7.72 27.67 -0.09
N VAL A 466 -6.52 27.57 -0.65
CA VAL A 466 -5.26 27.97 0.02
C VAL A 466 -5.31 29.37 0.64
N PRO A 467 -5.86 30.41 -0.03
CA PRO A 467 -5.99 31.74 0.58
C PRO A 467 -6.83 31.76 1.87
N MET A 468 -7.86 30.91 1.95
CA MET A 468 -8.68 30.77 3.15
C MET A 468 -7.87 30.14 4.29
N MET A 469 -7.16 29.05 4.00
CA MET A 469 -6.30 28.37 4.99
C MET A 469 -5.20 29.30 5.53
N MET A 470 -4.59 30.11 4.66
CA MET A 470 -3.61 31.13 5.05
C MET A 470 -4.24 32.20 5.96
N ALA A 471 -5.43 32.69 5.61
CA ALA A 471 -6.10 33.75 6.38
C ALA A 471 -6.48 33.27 7.80
N VAL A 472 -7.01 32.05 7.93
CA VAL A 472 -7.29 31.45 9.23
C VAL A 472 -6.01 31.20 10.02
N THR A 473 -4.96 30.69 9.37
CA THR A 473 -3.64 30.49 10.02
C THR A 473 -3.12 31.79 10.61
N LYS A 474 -3.22 32.89 9.86
CA LYS A 474 -2.78 34.21 10.31
C LYS A 474 -3.57 34.73 11.51
N MET A 475 -4.87 34.44 11.59
CA MET A 475 -5.68 34.81 12.76
C MET A 475 -5.27 34.07 14.04
N ASN A 476 -4.68 32.88 13.90
CA ASN A 476 -4.20 32.09 15.03
C ASN A 476 -2.78 32.51 15.48
N GLU A 477 -2.08 33.35 14.72
CA GLU A 477 -0.72 33.81 15.07
C GLU A 477 -0.71 34.56 16.41
N GLY A 478 0.23 34.21 17.30
CA GLY A 478 0.34 34.81 18.62
C GLY A 478 -0.74 34.36 19.63
N THR A 479 -1.54 33.35 19.29
CA THR A 479 -2.53 32.75 20.19
C THR A 479 -2.12 31.32 20.60
N ASP A 480 -2.79 30.77 21.62
CA ASP A 480 -2.64 29.37 22.04
C ASP A 480 -3.56 28.40 21.26
N ILE A 481 -4.17 28.86 20.16
CA ILE A 481 -5.07 28.04 19.34
C ILE A 481 -4.25 26.99 18.59
N GLU A 482 -4.66 25.72 18.72
CA GLU A 482 -4.16 24.63 17.89
C GLU A 482 -4.79 24.72 16.48
N GLY A 483 -4.15 25.47 15.60
CA GLY A 483 -4.66 25.77 14.25
C GLY A 483 -4.22 24.80 13.17
N TRP A 484 -5.12 23.89 12.79
CA TRP A 484 -4.93 22.90 11.74
C TRP A 484 -5.47 23.38 10.39
N VAL A 485 -4.81 22.95 9.32
CA VAL A 485 -5.25 23.13 7.93
C VAL A 485 -5.17 21.80 7.20
N SER A 486 -6.17 21.49 6.36
CA SER A 486 -6.16 20.27 5.55
C SER A 486 -5.71 20.58 4.13
N LEU A 487 -4.48 20.18 3.78
CA LEU A 487 -3.83 20.62 2.56
C LEU A 487 -4.35 19.88 1.31
N ASN A 488 -4.58 20.63 0.24
CA ASN A 488 -4.98 20.15 -1.08
C ASN A 488 -3.79 20.10 -2.06
N ALA A 489 -2.71 19.42 -1.67
CA ALA A 489 -1.55 19.19 -2.55
C ALA A 489 -1.88 18.23 -3.71
N ILE A 490 -1.16 18.33 -4.83
CA ILE A 490 -1.27 17.38 -5.95
C ILE A 490 -0.93 15.96 -5.47
N MET A 491 -1.78 14.99 -5.79
CA MET A 491 -1.57 13.58 -5.42
C MET A 491 -1.65 12.67 -6.65
N VAL A 492 -1.00 11.50 -6.58
CA VAL A 492 -1.05 10.46 -7.62
C VAL A 492 -1.40 9.12 -6.98
N ASP A 493 -0.47 8.54 -6.23
CA ASP A 493 -0.63 7.25 -5.56
C ASP A 493 -1.51 7.38 -4.31
N GLY A 494 -1.22 8.39 -3.49
CA GLY A 494 -1.89 8.63 -2.20
C GLY A 494 -1.36 7.78 -1.04
N THR A 495 -0.24 7.07 -1.24
CA THR A 495 0.32 6.07 -0.32
C THR A 495 1.74 6.38 0.17
N GLY A 496 2.34 7.47 -0.33
CA GLY A 496 3.67 7.94 0.08
C GLY A 496 4.81 7.46 -0.82
N MET A 497 4.52 6.86 -1.97
CA MET A 497 5.54 6.23 -2.83
C MET A 497 6.25 7.22 -3.76
N CYS A 498 5.55 8.23 -4.30
CA CYS A 498 6.11 9.08 -5.37
C CYS A 498 6.56 10.48 -4.93
N GLY A 499 6.08 10.99 -3.80
CA GLY A 499 6.39 12.36 -3.34
C GLY A 499 5.71 13.50 -4.14
N ALA A 500 4.74 13.23 -5.02
CA ALA A 500 3.99 14.27 -5.74
C ALA A 500 3.32 15.26 -4.78
N CYS A 501 2.77 14.75 -3.68
CA CYS A 501 2.11 15.54 -2.64
C CYS A 501 3.06 16.16 -1.61
N ARG A 502 4.35 16.29 -1.95
CA ARG A 502 5.31 16.88 -1.02
C ARG A 502 4.93 18.34 -0.70
N VAL A 503 5.16 18.69 0.56
CA VAL A 503 5.01 20.02 1.15
C VAL A 503 6.14 20.25 2.15
N SER A 504 6.54 21.50 2.35
CA SER A 504 7.44 21.86 3.44
C SER A 504 6.63 22.24 4.68
N VAL A 505 6.89 21.52 5.78
CA VAL A 505 6.28 21.75 7.10
C VAL A 505 7.38 21.82 8.14
N GLY A 506 7.53 22.97 8.81
CA GLY A 506 8.58 23.20 9.81
C GLY A 506 9.99 23.01 9.22
N ALA A 507 10.22 23.54 8.01
CA ALA A 507 11.44 23.37 7.22
C ALA A 507 11.82 21.92 6.88
N LYS A 508 10.87 20.97 6.98
CA LYS A 508 11.07 19.56 6.59
C LYS A 508 10.12 19.18 5.48
N THR A 509 10.61 18.40 4.51
CA THR A 509 9.75 17.80 3.50
C THR A 509 8.85 16.73 4.13
N LYS A 510 7.55 16.88 3.92
CA LYS A 510 6.49 15.93 4.31
C LYS A 510 5.66 15.59 3.09
N PHE A 511 5.04 14.41 3.11
CA PHE A 511 4.11 13.96 2.06
C PHE A 511 2.69 14.07 2.58
N ALA A 512 1.86 14.95 2.01
CA ALA A 512 0.52 15.21 2.52
C ALA A 512 -0.36 13.95 2.56
N CYS A 513 -0.24 13.04 1.58
CA CYS A 513 -1.02 11.80 1.55
C CYS A 513 -0.69 10.79 2.66
N PHE A 514 0.52 10.86 3.23
CA PHE A 514 1.02 9.88 4.19
C PHE A 514 1.17 10.47 5.60
N HIS A 515 1.69 11.69 5.69
CA HIS A 515 1.92 12.40 6.95
C HIS A 515 0.76 13.33 7.34
N GLY A 516 -0.09 13.72 6.38
CA GLY A 516 -1.23 14.62 6.57
C GLY A 516 -2.55 13.90 6.24
N PRO A 517 -3.54 14.57 5.62
CA PRO A 517 -3.43 15.88 4.95
C PRO A 517 -3.45 17.07 5.91
N ASP A 518 -3.80 16.84 7.17
CA ASP A 518 -3.87 17.88 8.20
C ASP A 518 -2.46 18.21 8.74
N PHE A 519 -2.13 19.50 8.75
CA PHE A 519 -0.90 20.03 9.35
C PHE A 519 -1.19 21.28 10.19
N LEU A 520 -0.32 21.58 11.15
CA LEU A 520 -0.37 22.87 11.85
C LEU A 520 -0.10 23.98 10.85
N GLY A 521 -1.05 24.89 10.66
CA GLY A 521 -0.98 25.92 9.63
C GLY A 521 0.26 26.81 9.75
N LYS A 522 0.66 27.13 10.99
CA LYS A 522 1.85 27.95 11.29
C LYS A 522 3.16 27.38 10.76
N ASP A 523 3.21 26.07 10.53
CA ASP A 523 4.42 25.37 10.09
C ASP A 523 4.45 25.17 8.57
N VAL A 524 3.36 25.46 7.85
CA VAL A 524 3.19 25.17 6.41
C VAL A 524 3.80 26.28 5.54
N ASP A 525 4.62 25.90 4.55
CA ASP A 525 5.00 26.80 3.47
C ASP A 525 3.89 26.88 2.40
N PHE A 526 2.97 27.84 2.59
CA PHE A 526 1.89 28.10 1.63
C PHE A 526 2.37 28.67 0.30
N THR A 527 3.56 29.29 0.25
CA THR A 527 4.13 29.83 -0.98
C THR A 527 4.58 28.68 -1.89
N GLU A 528 5.28 27.68 -1.33
CA GLU A 528 5.62 26.45 -2.04
C GLU A 528 4.35 25.76 -2.53
N LEU A 529 3.38 25.51 -1.65
CA LEU A 529 2.13 24.81 -1.99
C LEU A 529 1.40 25.48 -3.17
N THR A 530 1.25 26.81 -3.12
CA THR A 530 0.58 27.58 -4.17
C THR A 530 1.31 27.49 -5.51
N LYS A 531 2.65 27.54 -5.51
CA LYS A 531 3.46 27.38 -6.74
C LYS A 531 3.28 25.97 -7.32
N ARG A 532 3.28 24.95 -6.46
CA ARG A 532 3.12 23.55 -6.88
C ARG A 532 1.74 23.28 -7.48
N GLN A 533 0.68 23.82 -6.91
CA GLN A 533 -0.68 23.68 -7.46
C GLN A 533 -0.84 24.25 -8.87
N LYS A 534 0.01 25.21 -9.27
CA LYS A 534 -0.04 25.81 -10.61
C LYS A 534 0.80 25.06 -11.65
N MET A 535 1.45 23.96 -11.28
CA MET A 535 2.44 23.27 -12.12
C MET A 535 1.85 22.70 -13.42
N PHE A 536 0.59 22.26 -13.41
CA PHE A 536 -0.04 21.57 -14.54
C PHE A 536 -1.20 22.33 -15.19
N VAL A 537 -1.43 23.59 -14.82
CA VAL A 537 -2.57 24.40 -15.32
C VAL A 537 -2.68 24.40 -16.85
N ASP A 538 -1.56 24.47 -17.57
CA ASP A 538 -1.60 24.43 -19.04
C ASP A 538 -2.03 23.06 -19.58
N LYS A 539 -1.62 21.97 -18.92
CA LYS A 539 -1.98 20.60 -19.32
C LYS A 539 -3.44 20.32 -18.96
N GLU A 540 -3.89 20.82 -17.82
CA GLU A 540 -5.29 20.76 -17.37
C GLU A 540 -6.22 21.48 -18.37
N LYS A 541 -5.81 22.65 -18.89
CA LYS A 541 -6.55 23.36 -19.96
C LYS A 541 -6.65 22.53 -21.24
N ILE A 542 -5.53 21.99 -21.72
CA ILE A 542 -5.51 21.12 -22.92
C ILE A 542 -6.44 19.91 -22.72
N ALA A 543 -6.38 19.27 -21.55
CA ALA A 543 -7.24 18.14 -21.22
C ALA A 543 -8.73 18.52 -21.19
N MET A 544 -9.07 19.71 -20.68
CA MET A 544 -10.43 20.22 -20.66
C MET A 544 -10.96 20.58 -22.05
N GLU A 545 -10.15 21.19 -22.90
CA GLU A 545 -10.52 21.48 -24.29
C GLU A 545 -10.78 20.21 -25.11
N ALA A 546 -10.07 19.13 -24.78
CA ALA A 546 -10.27 17.82 -25.41
C ALA A 546 -11.53 17.10 -24.91
N TYR A 547 -12.05 17.42 -23.72
CA TYR A 547 -13.26 16.78 -23.17
C TYR A 547 -14.55 17.23 -23.87
N GLY A 548 -14.58 18.47 -24.38
CA GLY A 548 -15.74 19.03 -25.09
C GLY A 548 -15.79 18.75 -26.59
N LYS A 549 -14.84 17.96 -27.11
CA LYS A 549 -14.77 17.50 -28.51
C LYS A 549 -15.08 16.01 -28.55
#